data_AF-A0A953M914-F1
#
_entry.id   AF-A0A953M914-F1
#
_cell.length_a   1.000
_cell.length_b   1.000
_cell.length_c   1.000
_cell.angle_alpha   90.00
_cell.angle_beta   90.00
_cell.angle_gamma   90.00
#
_symmetry.space_group_name_H-M   'P 1'
#
loop_
_entity.id
_entity.type
_entity.pdbx_description
1 polymer ?
#
loop_
_entity_poly.entity_id
_entity_poly.type
_entity_poly.pdbx_seq_one_letter_code
_entity_poly.pdbx_strand_id
1 'polypeptide(L)'
;MGEAVWKSGDRVVHTTRPEWGLGRVLSATSIREDGQDAQRLTVRFDRAGTKTLSTAVARLAQADSVPVEVFAAGAETNGDA
;
A
#
# COMPACT_ATOMS: atom_id res chain seq x y z
N MET A 1 -14.07 -9.52 7.77
CA MET A 1 -14.10 -8.20 7.12
C MET A 1 -13.19 -8.31 5.91
N GLY A 2 -13.74 -7.98 4.73
CA GLY A 2 -13.26 -8.48 3.45
C GLY A 2 -11.78 -8.23 3.18
N GLU A 3 -11.08 -9.28 2.78
CA GLU A 3 -9.80 -9.21 2.11
C GLU A 3 -9.95 -8.23 0.95
N ALA A 4 -9.30 -7.06 1.04
CA ALA A 4 -9.43 -6.04 0.03
C ALA A 4 -8.86 -6.61 -1.29
N VAL A 5 -9.73 -6.99 -2.22
CA VAL A 5 -9.32 -7.50 -3.52
C VAL A 5 -8.81 -6.32 -4.34
N TRP A 6 -7.49 -6.19 -4.41
CA TRP A 6 -6.86 -5.11 -5.15
C TRP A 6 -6.96 -5.35 -6.65
N LYS A 7 -7.12 -4.27 -7.40
CA LYS A 7 -7.20 -4.29 -8.87
C LYS A 7 -6.13 -3.41 -9.49
N SER A 8 -5.70 -3.74 -10.70
CA SER A 8 -4.85 -2.86 -11.52
C SER A 8 -5.54 -1.50 -11.71
N GLY A 9 -4.79 -0.43 -11.45
CA GLY A 9 -5.27 0.95 -11.43
C GLY A 9 -5.58 1.49 -10.03
N ASP A 10 -5.75 0.63 -9.02
CA ASP A 10 -6.08 1.04 -7.66
C ASP A 10 -4.90 1.78 -7.00
N ARG A 11 -5.23 2.74 -6.11
CA ARG A 11 -4.25 3.55 -5.39
C ARG A 11 -4.12 3.01 -3.97
N VAL A 12 -2.91 2.59 -3.62
CA VAL A 12 -2.60 1.92 -2.36
C VAL A 12 -1.47 2.61 -1.64
N VAL A 13 -1.49 2.57 -0.32
CA VAL A 13 -0.42 3.10 0.52
C VAL A 13 0.01 2.04 1.51
N HIS A 14 1.32 1.92 1.69
CA HIS A 14 1.88 0.96 2.63
C HIS A 14 1.86 1.55 4.03
N THR A 15 1.00 1.05 4.93
CA THR A 15 0.83 1.65 6.27
C THR A 15 2.07 1.51 7.13
N THR A 16 2.85 0.44 6.95
CA THR A 16 4.14 0.25 7.66
C THR A 16 5.27 1.10 7.09
N ARG A 17 5.14 1.60 5.85
CA ARG A 17 6.18 2.30 5.10
C ARG A 17 5.54 3.47 4.33
N PRO A 18 5.02 4.48 5.04
CA PRO A 18 4.47 5.67 4.38
C PRO A 18 5.53 6.41 3.57
N GLU A 19 6.82 6.19 3.88
CA GLU A 19 7.97 6.69 3.13
C GLU A 19 7.97 6.32 1.64
N TRP A 20 7.33 5.22 1.24
CA TRP A 20 7.20 4.85 -0.18
C TRP A 20 6.20 5.75 -0.91
N GLY A 21 5.34 6.45 -0.17
CA GLY A 21 4.31 7.32 -0.68
C GLY A 21 3.16 6.54 -1.31
N LEU A 22 2.44 7.22 -2.21
CA LEU A 22 1.30 6.68 -2.91
C LEU A 22 1.76 5.70 -3.99
N GLY A 23 1.19 4.50 -3.96
CA GLY A 23 1.45 3.42 -4.90
C GLY A 23 0.27 3.22 -5.85
N ARG A 24 0.54 3.00 -7.14
CA ARG A 24 -0.45 2.57 -8.11
C ARG A 24 -0.26 1.09 -8.43
N VAL A 25 -1.30 0.29 -8.25
CA VAL A 25 -1.29 -1.12 -8.63
C VAL A 25 -1.21 -1.20 -10.15
N LEU A 26 -0.12 -1.78 -10.67
CA LEU A 26 0.05 -2.07 -12.08
C LEU A 26 -0.59 -3.41 -12.45
N SER A 27 -0.46 -4.40 -11.57
CA SER A 27 -1.08 -5.71 -11.76
C SER A 27 -1.39 -6.35 -10.41
N ALA A 28 -2.47 -7.11 -10.35
CA ALA A 28 -2.90 -7.85 -9.18
C ALA A 28 -3.19 -9.30 -9.57
N THR A 29 -2.44 -10.23 -8.99
CA THR A 29 -2.59 -11.66 -9.25
C THR A 29 -2.93 -12.36 -7.95
N SER A 30 -4.08 -13.03 -7.89
CA SER A 30 -4.42 -13.87 -6.75
C SER A 30 -3.53 -15.12 -6.72
N ILE A 31 -2.88 -15.33 -5.59
CA ILE A 31 -1.98 -16.45 -5.33
C ILE A 31 -2.37 -17.12 -4.00
N ARG A 32 -1.99 -18.37 -3.81
CA ARG A 32 -2.09 -19.00 -2.49
C ARG A 32 -0.72 -18.96 -1.85
N GLU A 33 -0.56 -18.16 -0.79
CA GLU A 33 0.71 -18.02 -0.06
C GLU A 33 0.51 -18.63 1.33
N ASP A 34 1.36 -19.60 1.71
CA ASP A 34 1.29 -20.30 3.00
C ASP A 34 -0.10 -20.95 3.32
N GLY A 35 -0.81 -21.41 2.28
CA GLY A 35 -2.15 -21.98 2.42
C GLY A 35 -3.27 -20.95 2.62
N GLN A 36 -2.93 -19.66 2.73
CA GLN A 36 -3.86 -18.55 2.76
C GLN A 36 -4.07 -17.97 1.37
N ASP A 37 -5.30 -17.55 1.08
CA ASP A 37 -5.62 -16.81 -0.12
C ASP A 37 -4.97 -15.41 -0.01
N ALA A 38 -4.09 -15.10 -0.95
CA ALA A 38 -3.31 -13.88 -0.98
C ALA A 38 -3.29 -13.30 -2.39
N GLN A 39 -2.72 -12.11 -2.56
CA GLN A 39 -2.55 -11.49 -3.85
C GLN A 39 -1.15 -10.93 -3.98
N ARG A 40 -0.48 -11.29 -5.07
CA ARG A 40 0.75 -10.65 -5.51
C ARG A 40 0.37 -9.40 -6.31
N LEU A 41 0.75 -8.26 -5.79
CA LEU A 41 0.53 -6.96 -6.38
C LEU A 41 1.86 -6.40 -6.88
N THR A 42 1.88 -5.99 -8.13
CA THR A 42 2.97 -5.16 -8.66
C THR A 42 2.52 -3.72 -8.52
N VAL A 43 3.12 -2.96 -7.61
CA VAL A 43 2.73 -1.59 -7.30
C VAL A 43 3.89 -0.66 -7.64
N ARG A 44 3.63 0.40 -8.41
CA ARG A 44 4.58 1.49 -8.61
C ARG A 44 4.33 2.58 -7.60
N PHE A 45 5.21 2.66 -6.61
CA PHE A 45 5.29 3.73 -5.65
C PHE A 45 6.01 4.93 -6.24
N ASP A 46 5.54 6.13 -5.91
CA ASP A 46 6.16 7.37 -6.38
C ASP A 46 7.58 7.55 -5.81
N ARG A 47 7.77 7.29 -4.51
CA ARG A 47 9.06 7.48 -3.84
C ARG A 47 9.99 6.26 -3.91
N ALA A 48 9.43 5.06 -3.98
CA ALA A 48 10.19 3.80 -3.96
C ALA A 48 10.29 3.08 -5.32
N GLY A 49 9.58 3.57 -6.35
CA GLY A 49 9.52 2.94 -7.66
C GLY A 49 8.65 1.68 -7.69
N THR A 50 8.92 0.78 -8.64
CA THR A 50 8.12 -0.45 -8.83
C THR A 50 8.53 -1.53 -7.82
N LYS A 51 7.58 -1.97 -6.99
CA LYS A 51 7.74 -2.99 -5.97
C LYS A 51 6.67 -4.07 -6.13
N THR A 52 7.10 -5.32 -6.01
CA THR A 52 6.20 -6.48 -5.97
C THR A 52 5.95 -6.85 -4.52
N LEU A 53 4.68 -6.90 -4.11
CA LEU A 53 4.24 -7.10 -2.73
C LEU A 53 3.18 -8.20 -2.68
N SER A 54 3.16 -9.00 -1.61
CA SER A 54 2.08 -9.97 -1.36
C SER A 54 1.17 -9.46 -0.26
N THR A 55 -0.16 -9.52 -0.44
CA THR A 55 -1.14 -9.12 0.60
C THR A 55 -1.08 -9.98 1.86
N ALA A 56 -0.48 -11.17 1.79
CA ALA A 56 -0.22 -12.02 2.95
C ALA A 56 0.70 -11.35 3.98
N VAL A 57 1.64 -10.52 3.53
CA VAL A 57 2.68 -9.89 4.38
C VAL A 57 2.59 -8.36 4.37
N ALA A 58 2.10 -7.77 3.28
CA ALA A 58 2.03 -6.32 3.12
C ALA A 58 0.70 -5.76 3.66
N ARG A 59 0.78 -4.89 4.67
CA ARG A 59 -0.37 -4.06 5.10
C ARG A 59 -0.50 -2.85 4.18
N LEU A 60 -1.46 -2.96 3.27
CA LEU A 60 -1.83 -1.92 2.32
C LEU A 60 -3.18 -1.32 2.73
N ALA A 61 -3.30 0.01 2.64
CA ALA A 61 -4.54 0.74 2.80
C ALA A 61 -4.94 1.41 1.48
N GLN A 62 -6.25 1.48 1.20
CA GLN A 62 -6.76 2.19 0.02
C GLN A 62 -6.53 3.68 0.19
N ALA A 63 -5.80 4.30 -0.75
CA ALA A 63 -5.46 5.71 -0.69
C ALA A 63 -6.70 6.62 -0.65
N ASP A 64 -7.85 6.15 -1.15
CA ASP A 64 -9.12 6.88 -1.17
C ASP A 64 -9.80 6.93 0.22
N SER A 65 -9.52 5.94 1.07
CA SER A 65 -10.12 5.83 2.41
C SER A 65 -9.28 6.51 3.50
N VAL A 66 -8.00 6.75 3.22
CA VAL A 66 -7.09 7.48 4.10
C VAL A 66 -7.06 8.95 3.70
N PRO A 67 -7.40 9.89 4.60
CA PRO A 67 -7.34 11.31 4.28
C PRO A 67 -5.91 11.70 3.91
N VAL A 68 -5.78 12.55 2.88
CA VAL A 68 -4.49 12.94 2.28
C VAL A 68 -3.46 13.45 3.31
N GLU A 69 -3.94 13.98 4.43
CA GLU A 69 -3.14 14.47 5.56
C GLU A 69 -2.21 13.39 6.18
N VAL A 70 -2.63 12.11 6.16
CA VAL A 70 -1.83 11.00 6.71
C VAL A 70 -0.64 10.66 5.82
N PHE A 71 -0.69 10.99 4.53
CA PHE A 71 0.43 10.77 3.59
C PHE A 71 1.51 11.84 3.70
N ALA A 72 1.16 13.03 4.21
CA ALA A 72 2.08 14.13 4.44
C ALA A 72 2.71 14.10 5.84
N ALA A 73 2.05 13.47 6.82
CA ALA A 73 2.44 13.45 8.24
C ALA A 73 3.73 12.64 8.58
N GLY A 74 4.52 12.23 7.57
CA GLY A 74 5.92 11.85 7.78
C GLY A 74 6.88 13.05 7.89
N ALA A 75 6.36 14.28 7.84
CA ALA A 75 7.16 15.50 7.79
C ALA A 75 6.74 16.58 8.79
N GLU A 76 6.49 16.25 10.07
CA GLU A 76 6.64 17.22 11.17
C GLU A 76 6.39 16.59 12.55
N THR A 77 7.46 16.43 13.32
CA THR A 77 7.39 16.72 14.77
C THR A 77 8.54 17.67 15.08
N ASN A 78 8.35 18.95 14.75
CA ASN A 78 9.06 20.01 15.43
C ASN A 78 8.02 20.88 16.13
N GLY A 79 7.96 20.76 17.45
CA GLY A 79 6.96 21.43 18.27
C GLY A 79 6.99 20.90 19.71
N ASP A 80 8.13 20.99 20.38
CA ASP A 80 8.16 21.12 21.83
C ASP A 80 8.80 22.48 22.16
N ALA A 81 8.12 23.22 23.03
CA ALA A 81 8.28 24.65 23.27
C ALA A 81 9.24 24.95 24.43
#